data_AF-A0A973P172-F1
#
_entry.id   AF-A0A973P172-F1
#
_cell.length_a   1.000
_cell.length_b   1.000
_cell.length_c   1.000
_cell.angle_alpha   90.00
_cell.angle_beta   90.00
_cell.angle_gamma   90.00
#
_symmetry.space_group_name_H-M   'P 1'
#
loop_
_entity.id
_entity.type
_entity.pdbx_description
1 polymer ?
#
loop_
_entity_poly.entity_id
_entity_poly.type
_entity_poly.pdbx_seq_one_letter_code
_entity_poly.pdbx_strand_id
1 'polypeptide(L)'
;MDSYHRLYAALLSRKGSPWFTDRMCNALATMTSEHLPDQTPDDLLPSVICAMFLQSIIWWLEHERPIPPEQLAEQSSQLVRAVLRATAAT
;
A
#
# COMPACT_ATOMS: atom_id res chain seq x y z
N MET A 1 -5.89 11.38 -14.26
CA MET A 1 -5.82 10.89 -12.86
C MET A 1 -5.51 12.01 -11.84
N ASP A 2 -5.79 13.29 -12.13
CA ASP A 2 -5.45 14.38 -11.17
C ASP A 2 -6.60 14.80 -10.23
N SER A 3 -7.84 14.41 -10.51
CA SER A 3 -9.00 15.06 -9.88
C SER A 3 -9.17 14.81 -8.39
N TYR A 4 -8.56 13.76 -7.82
CA TYR A 4 -8.80 13.36 -6.43
C TYR A 4 -7.56 13.32 -5.53
N HIS A 5 -6.37 13.64 -6.03
CA HIS A 5 -5.13 13.52 -5.24
C HIS A 5 -5.16 14.34 -3.93
N ARG A 6 -5.75 15.56 -3.95
CA ARG A 6 -5.92 16.38 -2.74
C ARG A 6 -6.87 15.76 -1.72
N LEU A 7 -7.94 15.12 -2.19
CA LEU A 7 -8.88 14.41 -1.33
C LEU A 7 -8.20 13.20 -0.68
N TYR A 8 -7.50 12.39 -1.47
CA TYR A 8 -6.73 11.27 -0.93
C TYR A 8 -5.64 11.72 0.03
N ALA A 9 -4.90 12.79 -0.29
CA ALA A 9 -3.90 13.36 0.62
C ALA A 9 -4.52 13.81 1.94
N ALA A 10 -5.68 14.48 1.91
CA ALA A 10 -6.37 14.89 3.13
C ALA A 10 -6.84 13.69 3.96
N LEU A 11 -7.47 12.70 3.33
CA LEU A 11 -8.03 11.52 3.99
C LEU A 11 -6.97 10.55 4.53
N LEU A 12 -5.82 10.46 3.85
CA LEU A 12 -4.71 9.57 4.21
C LEU A 12 -3.61 10.24 5.02
N SER A 13 -3.67 11.57 5.21
CA SER A 13 -2.71 12.27 6.06
C SER A 13 -2.75 11.74 7.49
N ARG A 14 -1.72 12.03 8.28
CA ARG A 14 -1.71 11.74 9.73
C ARG A 14 -2.94 12.24 10.49
N LYS A 15 -3.56 13.35 10.03
CA LYS A 15 -4.78 13.93 10.60
C LYS A 15 -6.05 13.49 9.87
N GLY A 16 -5.93 12.58 8.92
CA GLY A 16 -6.97 12.06 8.08
C GLY A 16 -7.90 11.08 8.81
N SER A 17 -8.65 10.30 8.05
CA SER A 17 -9.63 9.37 8.61
C SER A 17 -8.99 8.00 8.84
N PRO A 18 -8.91 7.52 10.11
CA PRO A 18 -8.46 6.16 10.39
C PRO A 18 -9.33 5.11 9.70
N TRP A 19 -10.65 5.33 9.65
CA TRP A 19 -11.58 4.47 8.93
C TRP A 19 -11.29 4.41 7.42
N PHE A 20 -10.92 5.53 6.80
CA PHE A 20 -10.58 5.54 5.39
C PHE A 20 -9.27 4.80 5.10
N THR A 21 -8.29 4.97 5.98
CA THR A 21 -7.00 4.27 5.92
C THR A 21 -7.20 2.76 6.03
N ASP A 22 -8.03 2.33 7.00
CA ASP A 22 -8.41 0.92 7.18
C ASP A 22 -9.15 0.36 5.97
N ARG A 23 -10.13 1.12 5.44
CA ARG A 23 -10.87 0.75 4.23
C ARG A 23 -9.95 0.60 3.01
N MET A 24 -8.98 1.50 2.84
CA MET A 24 -7.99 1.38 1.77
C MET A 24 -7.10 0.16 1.97
N CYS A 25 -6.74 -0.16 3.21
CA CYS A 25 -5.94 -1.34 3.43
C CYS A 25 -6.72 -2.62 3.11
N ASN A 26 -7.97 -2.74 3.54
CA ASN A 26 -8.82 -3.89 3.19
C ASN A 26 -9.00 -4.06 1.68
N ALA A 27 -9.12 -2.95 0.92
CA ALA A 27 -9.17 -2.99 -0.53
C ALA A 27 -7.86 -3.52 -1.15
N LEU A 28 -6.72 -3.04 -0.66
CA LEU A 28 -5.40 -3.50 -1.11
C LEU A 28 -5.15 -4.97 -0.73
N ALA A 29 -5.49 -5.37 0.50
CA ALA A 29 -5.37 -6.75 0.97
C ALA A 29 -6.17 -7.71 0.09
N THR A 30 -7.39 -7.32 -0.28
CA THR A 30 -8.23 -8.07 -1.23
C THR A 30 -7.53 -8.22 -2.59
N MET A 31 -7.01 -7.14 -3.17
CA MET A 31 -6.26 -7.20 -4.43
C MET A 31 -4.99 -8.06 -4.34
N THR A 32 -4.29 -8.03 -3.20
CA THR A 32 -3.06 -8.81 -3.01
C THR A 32 -3.33 -10.28 -2.76
N SER A 33 -4.50 -10.66 -2.25
CA SER A 33 -4.87 -12.06 -2.02
C SER A 33 -4.89 -12.89 -3.30
N GLU A 34 -5.19 -12.28 -4.45
CA GLU A 34 -5.09 -12.92 -5.77
C GLU A 34 -3.65 -13.33 -6.15
N HIS A 35 -2.66 -12.70 -5.52
CA HIS A 35 -1.24 -12.93 -5.78
C HIS A 35 -0.53 -13.75 -4.70
N LEU A 36 -1.24 -14.09 -3.61
CA LEU A 36 -0.72 -14.82 -2.46
C LEU A 36 -1.59 -16.06 -2.22
N PRO A 37 -1.33 -17.16 -2.95
CA PRO A 37 -2.10 -18.39 -2.76
C PRO A 37 -1.95 -18.90 -1.33
N ASP A 38 -3.03 -19.47 -0.80
CA ASP A 38 -3.13 -20.01 0.56
C ASP A 38 -2.99 -18.99 1.71
N GLN A 39 -3.11 -17.70 1.40
CA GLN A 39 -3.13 -16.63 2.41
C GLN A 39 -4.49 -15.91 2.41
N THR A 40 -5.03 -15.70 3.60
CA THR A 40 -6.22 -14.89 3.85
C THR A 40 -5.85 -13.42 4.06
N PRO A 41 -6.74 -12.46 3.78
CA PRO A 41 -6.46 -11.04 4.00
C PRO A 41 -6.04 -10.69 5.44
N ASP A 42 -6.50 -11.48 6.42
CA ASP A 42 -6.21 -11.31 7.83
C ASP A 42 -4.85 -11.91 8.26
N ASP A 43 -4.17 -12.63 7.36
CA ASP A 43 -2.85 -13.17 7.63
C ASP A 43 -1.80 -12.06 7.66
N LEU A 44 -0.73 -12.30 8.44
CA LEU A 44 0.35 -11.33 8.66
C LEU A 44 0.97 -10.85 7.34
N LEU A 45 1.22 -11.77 6.41
CA LEU A 45 1.93 -11.45 5.16
C LEU A 45 1.11 -10.51 4.25
N PRO A 46 -0.15 -10.81 3.89
CA PRO A 46 -1.02 -9.87 3.16
C PRO A 46 -1.22 -8.55 3.89
N SER A 47 -1.40 -8.57 5.22
CA SER A 47 -1.55 -7.35 6.03
C SER A 47 -0.31 -6.44 5.96
N VAL A 48 0.89 -7.02 6.08
CA VAL A 48 2.15 -6.27 5.99
C VAL A 48 2.35 -5.71 4.57
N ILE A 49 2.08 -6.51 3.54
CA ILE A 49 2.20 -6.07 2.14
C ILE A 49 1.25 -4.90 1.85
N CYS A 50 0.00 -5.00 2.33
CA CYS A 50 -0.95 -3.91 2.27
C CYS A 50 -0.39 -2.63 2.91
N ALA A 51 0.11 -2.75 4.15
CA ALA A 51 0.68 -1.62 4.88
C ALA A 51 1.86 -0.99 4.15
N MET A 52 2.74 -1.79 3.52
CA MET A 52 3.86 -1.28 2.73
C MET A 52 3.40 -0.43 1.54
N PHE A 53 2.41 -0.89 0.78
CA PHE A 53 1.84 -0.10 -0.32
C PHE A 53 1.18 1.18 0.19
N LEU A 54 0.36 1.06 1.24
CA LEU A 54 -0.38 2.19 1.79
C LEU A 54 0.56 3.26 2.34
N GLN A 55 1.59 2.87 3.10
CA GLN A 55 2.59 3.81 3.63
C GLN A 55 3.42 4.46 2.51
N SER A 56 3.70 3.73 1.42
CA SER A 56 4.37 4.32 0.25
C SER A 56 3.51 5.41 -0.41
N ILE A 57 2.19 5.17 -0.54
CA ILE A 57 1.24 6.13 -1.09
C ILE A 57 1.08 7.34 -0.16
N ILE A 58 0.97 7.12 1.15
CA ILE A 58 0.89 8.20 2.15
C ILE A 58 2.13 9.09 2.04
N TRP A 59 3.33 8.50 2.08
CA TRP A 59 4.58 9.24 1.93
C TRP A 59 4.59 10.07 0.64
N TRP A 60 4.20 9.46 -0.49
CA TRP A 60 4.17 10.14 -1.77
C TRP A 60 3.21 11.33 -1.79
N LEU A 61 2.03 11.20 -1.18
CA LEU A 61 1.05 12.28 -1.09
C LEU A 61 1.49 13.39 -0.12
N GLU A 62 2.11 13.05 1.02
CA GLU A 62 2.62 14.01 2.01
C GLU A 62 3.78 14.86 1.46
N HIS A 63 4.55 14.33 0.49
CA HIS A 63 5.69 15.02 -0.13
C HIS A 63 5.35 15.66 -1.49
N GLU A 64 4.06 15.95 -1.73
CA GLU A 64 3.58 16.61 -2.97
C GLU A 64 3.89 15.83 -4.25
N ARG A 65 3.95 14.50 -4.17
CA ARG A 65 4.19 13.57 -5.29
C ARG A 65 5.55 13.82 -5.96
N PRO A 66 6.68 13.61 -5.23
CA PRO A 66 8.01 14.03 -5.68
C PRO A 66 8.57 13.18 -6.84
N ILE A 67 7.95 12.03 -7.11
CA ILE A 67 8.31 11.10 -8.18
C ILE A 67 7.06 10.71 -8.99
N PRO A 68 7.19 10.28 -10.26
CA PRO A 68 6.06 9.76 -11.02
C PRO A 68 5.42 8.53 -10.35
N PRO A 69 4.09 8.33 -10.48
CA PRO A 69 3.40 7.21 -9.86
C PRO A 69 3.92 5.84 -10.33
N GLU A 70 4.42 5.73 -11.57
CA GLU A 70 5.04 4.52 -12.11
C GLU A 70 6.33 4.18 -11.35
N GLN A 71 7.12 5.21 -11.00
CA GLN A 71 8.34 5.02 -10.23
C GLN A 71 8.05 4.59 -8.78
N LEU A 72 7.01 5.17 -8.16
CA LEU A 72 6.55 4.74 -6.84
C LEU A 72 6.08 3.28 -6.85
N ALA A 73 5.28 2.90 -7.87
CA ALA A 73 4.79 1.54 -8.03
C ALA A 73 5.95 0.53 -8.20
N GLU A 74 6.95 0.87 -9.03
CA GLU A 74 8.12 0.03 -9.22
C GLU A 74 8.90 -0.14 -7.90
N GLN A 75 9.24 0.96 -7.22
CA GLN A 75 9.99 0.92 -5.96
C GLN A 75 9.25 0.14 -4.86
N SER A 76 7.95 0.39 -4.70
CA SER A 76 7.12 -0.34 -3.72
C SER A 76 7.01 -1.83 -4.06
N SER A 77 6.88 -2.19 -5.34
CA SER A 77 6.88 -3.59 -5.76
C SER A 77 8.20 -4.31 -5.48
N GLN A 78 9.34 -3.62 -5.63
CA GLN A 78 10.66 -4.18 -5.31
C GLN A 78 10.80 -4.47 -3.82
N LEU A 79 10.30 -3.57 -2.96
CA LEU A 79 10.27 -3.78 -1.51
C LEU A 79 9.41 -4.99 -1.15
N VAL A 80 8.20 -5.08 -1.70
CA VAL A 80 7.29 -6.22 -1.48
C VAL A 80 7.91 -7.53 -1.96
N ARG A 81 8.55 -7.54 -3.14
CA ARG A 81 9.27 -8.73 -3.65
C ARG A 81 10.41 -9.15 -2.73
N ALA A 82 11.14 -8.21 -2.14
CA ALA A 82 12.20 -8.52 -1.18
C ALA A 82 11.65 -9.21 0.08
N VAL A 83 10.53 -8.71 0.61
CA VAL A 83 9.83 -9.33 1.76
C VAL A 83 9.34 -10.73 1.41
N LEU A 84 8.67 -10.91 0.26
CA LEU A 84 8.18 -12.22 -0.18
C LEU A 84 9.30 -13.25 -0.35
N ARG A 85 10.44 -12.84 -0.89
CA ARG A 85 11.62 -13.71 -1.01
C ARG A 85 12.18 -14.10 0.36
N ALA A 86 12.21 -13.16 1.30
CA ALA A 86 12.69 -13.42 2.66
C ALA A 86 11.78 -14.43 3.39
N THR A 87 10.46 -14.31 3.23
CA THR A 87 9.51 -15.24 3.86
C THR A 87 9.51 -16.63 3.21
N ALA A 88 9.79 -16.73 1.91
CA ALA A 88 9.89 -18.03 1.21
C ALA A 88 11.19 -18.80 1.51
N ALA A 89 12.21 -18.13 2.07
CA ALA A 89 13.49 -18.75 2.42
C ALA A 89 13.50 -19.35 3.85
N THR A 90 12.36 -19.31 4.55
CA THR A 90 12.15 -19.84 5.90
C THR A 90 11.32 -21.11 5.82
#